data_AF-A0A661PC63-F1
#
_entry.id   AF-A0A661PC63-F1
#
_cell.length_a   1.000
_cell.length_b   1.000
_cell.length_c   1.000
_cell.angle_alpha   90.00
_cell.angle_beta   90.00
_cell.angle_gamma   90.00
#
_symmetry.space_group_name_H-M   'P 1'
#
loop_
_entity.id
_entity.type
_entity.pdbx_description
1 polymer ?
#
loop_
_entity_poly.entity_id
_entity_poly.type
_entity_poly.pdbx_seq_one_letter_code
_entity_poly.pdbx_strand_id
1 'polypeptide(L)'
;MLISPRHFIDRLRHPRSRADELASLRARFAAQPNRRQATTEQRGLATELRQLRCQLHDALQRVRSCGHCAKGHPLPAGRWNGGHCCSGKTLDLFTPDEVGALKLSGTSATTLCPPKSDHAGCSFRGPTGCSLEPADRPNICVRYICGELRQELRGGPEHQQIASLSKALAETFQRFVASRQAAEVRSLMGSVMESDGDQ
;
A
#
# COMPACT_ATOMS: atom_id res chain seq x y z
N MET A 1 -13.07 -23.35 -14.46
CA MET A 1 -12.54 -22.25 -13.61
C MET A 1 -13.70 -21.67 -12.81
N LEU A 2 -13.71 -21.87 -11.49
CA LEU A 2 -14.70 -21.24 -10.62
C LEU A 2 -14.29 -19.78 -10.39
N ILE A 3 -15.11 -18.84 -10.88
CA ILE A 3 -14.94 -17.42 -10.56
C ILE A 3 -15.33 -17.23 -9.09
N SER A 4 -14.44 -16.62 -8.29
CA SER A 4 -14.79 -16.24 -6.91
C SER A 4 -16.07 -15.39 -6.91
N PRO A 5 -17.07 -15.67 -6.04
CA PRO A 5 -18.30 -14.87 -5.95
C PRO A 5 -18.03 -13.36 -5.83
N ARG A 6 -16.93 -12.99 -5.17
CA ARG A 6 -16.53 -11.58 -5.01
C ARG A 6 -16.00 -10.96 -6.31
N HIS A 7 -15.27 -11.72 -7.14
CA HIS A 7 -14.83 -11.25 -8.45
C HIS A 7 -16.02 -11.07 -9.42
N PHE A 8 -17.02 -11.95 -9.35
CA PHE A 8 -18.27 -11.78 -10.10
C PHE A 8 -19.01 -10.50 -9.69
N ILE A 9 -19.17 -10.26 -8.38
CA ILE A 9 -19.78 -9.02 -7.87
C ILE A 9 -18.99 -7.79 -8.32
N ASP A 10 -17.66 -7.83 -8.27
CA ASP A 10 -16.83 -6.69 -8.71
C ASP A 10 -16.97 -6.44 -10.21
N ARG A 11 -17.07 -7.49 -11.05
CA ARG A 11 -17.33 -7.36 -12.49
C ARG A 11 -18.70 -6.76 -12.81
N LEU A 12 -19.70 -6.98 -11.95
CA LEU A 12 -21.01 -6.33 -12.08
C LEU A 12 -20.98 -4.86 -11.67
N ARG A 13 -20.09 -4.49 -10.75
CA ARG A 13 -20.01 -3.12 -10.20
C ARG A 13 -19.01 -2.22 -10.92
N HIS A 14 -18.06 -2.78 -11.65
CA HIS A 14 -16.89 -2.05 -12.16
C HIS A 14 -16.45 -2.51 -13.55
N PRO A 15 -15.68 -1.66 -14.29
CA PRO A 15 -15.03 -2.09 -15.52
C PRO A 15 -14.17 -3.34 -15.31
N ARG A 16 -14.10 -4.22 -16.32
CA ARG A 16 -13.39 -5.51 -16.25
C ARG A 16 -11.95 -5.36 -15.76
N SER A 17 -11.22 -4.39 -16.29
CA SER A 17 -9.82 -4.10 -15.90
C SER A 17 -9.65 -3.87 -14.40
N ARG A 18 -10.62 -3.21 -13.75
CA ARG A 18 -10.61 -2.99 -12.30
C ARG A 18 -10.90 -4.26 -11.52
N ALA A 19 -11.90 -5.03 -11.94
CA ALA A 19 -12.23 -6.29 -11.29
C ALA A 19 -11.07 -7.30 -11.38
N ASP A 20 -10.35 -7.29 -12.49
CA ASP A 20 -9.16 -8.12 -12.73
C ASP A 20 -7.95 -7.62 -11.89
N GLU A 21 -7.73 -6.30 -11.78
CA GLU A 21 -6.72 -5.72 -10.86
C GLU A 21 -7.01 -6.09 -9.39
N LEU A 22 -8.26 -5.94 -8.94
CA LEU A 22 -8.65 -6.27 -7.57
C LEU A 22 -8.51 -7.76 -7.30
N ALA A 23 -8.87 -8.63 -8.24
CA ALA A 23 -8.65 -10.06 -8.12
C ALA A 23 -7.15 -10.39 -7.99
N SER A 24 -6.31 -9.76 -8.81
CA SER A 24 -4.85 -9.91 -8.77
C SER A 24 -4.27 -9.45 -7.44
N LEU A 25 -4.73 -8.31 -6.92
CA LEU A 25 -4.30 -7.81 -5.61
C LEU A 25 -4.68 -8.77 -4.49
N ARG A 26 -5.91 -9.29 -4.49
CA ARG A 26 -6.36 -10.27 -3.49
C ARG A 26 -5.57 -11.57 -3.55
N ALA A 27 -5.21 -12.02 -4.76
CA ALA A 27 -4.32 -13.18 -4.94
C ALA A 27 -2.93 -12.91 -4.33
N ARG A 28 -2.36 -11.71 -4.50
CA ARG A 28 -1.10 -11.32 -3.83
C ARG A 28 -1.23 -11.39 -2.31
N PHE A 29 -2.33 -10.87 -1.74
CA PHE A 29 -2.59 -10.98 -0.31
C PHE A 29 -2.71 -12.43 0.15
N ALA A 30 -3.38 -13.29 -0.61
CA ALA A 30 -3.50 -14.71 -0.29
C ALA A 30 -2.14 -15.42 -0.28
N ALA A 31 -1.28 -15.12 -1.26
CA ALA A 31 0.06 -15.70 -1.42
C ALA A 31 1.07 -15.27 -0.34
N GLN A 32 0.85 -14.15 0.37
CA GLN A 32 1.77 -13.73 1.42
C GLN A 32 1.70 -14.66 2.66
N PRO A 33 2.80 -14.83 3.41
CA PRO A 33 2.78 -15.50 4.71
C PRO A 33 1.73 -14.90 5.65
N ASN A 34 1.09 -15.75 6.44
CA ASN A 34 0.20 -15.28 7.49
C ASN A 34 1.00 -14.84 8.74
N ARG A 35 0.33 -14.18 9.68
CA ARG A 35 0.96 -13.61 10.88
C ARG A 35 1.65 -14.67 11.76
N ARG A 36 1.20 -15.94 11.75
CA ARG A 36 1.81 -17.04 12.50
C ARG A 36 3.12 -17.54 11.87
N GLN A 37 3.24 -17.42 10.55
CA GLN A 37 4.43 -17.82 9.78
C GLN A 37 5.54 -16.76 9.81
N ALA A 38 5.20 -15.50 10.11
CA ALA A 38 6.19 -14.43 10.20
C ALA A 38 7.03 -14.50 11.49
N THR A 39 8.25 -13.95 11.43
CA THR A 39 9.08 -13.77 12.64
C THR A 39 8.49 -12.70 13.55
N THR A 40 8.91 -12.68 14.82
CA THR A 40 8.51 -11.62 15.77
C THR A 40 8.97 -10.24 15.29
N GLU A 41 10.17 -10.16 14.71
CA GLU A 41 10.70 -8.92 14.12
C GLU A 41 9.82 -8.41 12.97
N GLN A 42 9.50 -9.27 12.00
CA GLN A 42 8.64 -8.89 10.87
C GLN A 42 7.28 -8.38 11.33
N ARG A 43 6.67 -9.02 12.34
CA ARG A 43 5.41 -8.56 12.93
C ARG A 43 5.56 -7.19 13.61
N GLY A 44 6.63 -7.00 14.37
CA GLY A 44 6.93 -5.74 15.04
C GLY A 44 7.07 -4.59 14.05
N LEU A 45 7.92 -4.77 13.04
CA LEU A 45 8.14 -3.79 11.97
C LEU A 45 6.85 -3.49 11.19
N ALA A 46 6.03 -4.50 10.87
CA ALA A 46 4.76 -4.30 10.19
C ALA A 46 3.77 -3.46 11.03
N THR A 47 3.69 -3.72 12.34
CA THR A 47 2.87 -2.92 13.26
C THR A 47 3.38 -1.49 13.39
N GLU A 48 4.69 -1.28 13.47
CA GLU A 48 5.32 0.05 13.50
C GLU A 48 5.02 0.83 12.21
N LEU A 49 5.15 0.19 11.04
CA LEU A 49 4.78 0.79 9.76
C LEU A 49 3.33 1.27 9.74
N ARG A 50 2.40 0.48 10.29
CA ARG A 50 0.98 0.88 10.40
C ARG A 50 0.81 2.14 11.23
N GLN A 51 1.49 2.24 12.36
CA GLN A 51 1.43 3.42 13.22
C GLN A 51 2.01 4.66 12.51
N LEU A 52 3.18 4.51 11.88
CA LEU A 52 3.84 5.59 11.13
C LEU A 52 2.98 6.08 9.96
N ARG A 53 2.27 5.18 9.25
CA ARG A 53 1.33 5.58 8.19
C ARG A 53 0.20 6.45 8.71
N CYS A 54 -0.41 6.08 9.85
CA CYS A 54 -1.46 6.89 10.46
C CYS A 54 -0.92 8.25 10.93
N GLN A 55 0.20 8.26 11.66
CA GLN A 55 0.82 9.50 12.16
C GLN A 55 1.22 10.46 11.01
N LEU A 56 1.79 9.92 9.94
CA LEU A 56 2.16 10.71 8.77
C LEU A 56 0.93 11.24 8.04
N HIS A 57 -0.14 10.44 7.93
CA HIS A 57 -1.41 10.90 7.38
C HIS A 57 -2.01 12.04 8.19
N ASP A 58 -2.06 11.91 9.52
CA ASP A 58 -2.63 12.92 10.42
C ASP A 58 -1.83 14.24 10.36
N ALA A 59 -0.50 14.15 10.28
CA ALA A 59 0.35 15.32 10.08
C ALA A 59 0.08 16.01 8.73
N LEU A 60 -0.16 15.21 7.67
CA LEU A 60 -0.47 15.70 6.34
C LEU A 60 -1.89 16.28 6.20
N GLN A 61 -2.85 15.96 7.07
CA GLN A 61 -4.20 16.57 6.98
C GLN A 61 -4.20 18.09 7.18
N ARG A 62 -3.11 18.65 7.71
CA ARG A 62 -2.95 20.09 7.94
C ARG A 62 -2.50 20.85 6.69
N VAL A 63 -2.07 20.15 5.63
CA VAL A 63 -1.58 20.78 4.39
C VAL A 63 -2.72 21.00 3.40
N ARG A 64 -2.68 22.12 2.68
CA ARG A 64 -3.72 22.54 1.73
C ARG A 64 -3.44 22.10 0.29
N SER A 65 -2.18 21.94 -0.07
CA SER A 65 -1.77 21.58 -1.45
C SER A 65 -2.08 20.12 -1.79
N CYS A 66 -2.18 19.24 -0.78
CA CYS A 66 -2.54 17.85 -1.02
C CYS A 66 -4.01 17.75 -1.47
N GLY A 67 -4.26 17.19 -2.66
CA GLY A 67 -5.63 16.90 -3.12
C GLY A 67 -6.13 17.74 -4.29
N HIS A 68 -5.32 18.60 -4.90
CA HIS A 68 -5.80 19.50 -5.97
C HIS A 68 -5.06 19.34 -7.30
N CYS A 69 -3.81 18.85 -7.29
CA CYS A 69 -2.96 18.84 -8.48
C CYS A 69 -3.36 17.84 -9.57
N ALA A 70 -4.26 16.89 -9.32
CA ALA A 70 -4.69 15.96 -10.36
C ALA A 70 -5.58 16.64 -11.41
N LYS A 71 -6.32 17.69 -11.06
CA LYS A 71 -7.25 18.36 -11.99
C LYS A 71 -6.47 18.97 -13.16
N GLY A 72 -6.86 18.64 -14.39
CA GLY A 72 -6.18 19.09 -15.61
C GLY A 72 -5.16 18.09 -16.20
N HIS A 73 -4.82 17.01 -15.49
CA HIS A 73 -4.05 15.91 -16.09
C HIS A 73 -4.91 15.07 -17.05
N PRO A 74 -4.29 14.34 -17.99
CA PRO A 74 -5.00 13.39 -18.84
C PRO A 74 -5.83 12.39 -18.05
N LEU A 75 -6.96 11.95 -18.63
CA LEU A 75 -7.76 10.87 -18.07
C LEU A 75 -6.93 9.57 -18.04
N PRO A 76 -7.09 8.71 -17.02
CA PRO A 76 -8.07 8.80 -15.94
C PRO A 76 -7.63 9.64 -14.73
N ALA A 77 -6.37 10.12 -14.70
CA ALA A 77 -5.79 10.78 -13.53
C ALA A 77 -6.50 12.09 -13.16
N GLY A 78 -6.85 12.90 -14.14
CA GLY A 78 -7.54 14.18 -13.94
C GLY A 78 -9.05 14.13 -13.84
N ARG A 79 -9.64 12.93 -13.73
CA ARG A 79 -11.10 12.76 -13.65
C ARG A 79 -11.72 13.42 -12.41
N TRP A 80 -10.99 13.47 -11.29
CA TRP A 80 -11.42 14.16 -10.08
C TRP A 80 -10.28 14.95 -9.44
N ASN A 81 -10.66 15.81 -8.50
CA ASN A 81 -9.72 16.39 -7.54
C ASN A 81 -8.96 15.26 -6.81
N GLY A 82 -7.72 15.54 -6.44
CA GLY A 82 -6.81 14.62 -5.76
C GLY A 82 -5.36 14.97 -6.06
N GLY A 83 -4.44 14.20 -5.48
CA GLY A 83 -3.04 14.23 -5.89
C GLY A 83 -2.85 13.42 -7.17
N HIS A 84 -2.12 13.96 -8.17
CA HIS A 84 -1.69 13.18 -9.34
C HIS A 84 -0.87 11.95 -8.93
N CYS A 85 -0.10 12.05 -7.85
CA CYS A 85 0.63 10.91 -7.27
C CYS A 85 -0.27 9.73 -6.86
N CYS A 86 -1.57 9.95 -6.68
CA CYS A 86 -2.54 8.90 -6.34
C CYS A 86 -3.17 8.23 -7.58
N SER A 87 -2.76 8.58 -8.81
CA SER A 87 -3.29 7.99 -10.04
C SER A 87 -2.46 6.84 -10.63
N GLY A 88 -1.47 6.33 -9.91
CA GLY A 88 -0.69 5.16 -10.35
C GLY A 88 -1.54 3.89 -10.49
N LYS A 89 -1.02 2.89 -11.21
CA LYS A 89 -1.68 1.57 -11.32
C LYS A 89 -1.68 0.89 -9.96
N THR A 90 -2.78 0.22 -9.62
CA THR A 90 -2.95 -0.38 -8.29
C THR A 90 -1.83 -1.36 -7.98
N LEU A 91 -1.48 -2.23 -8.93
CA LEU A 91 -0.47 -3.28 -8.70
C LEU A 91 0.97 -2.76 -8.60
N ASP A 92 1.25 -1.55 -9.06
CA ASP A 92 2.56 -0.92 -8.92
C ASP A 92 2.73 -0.34 -7.51
N LEU A 93 1.63 0.11 -6.90
CA LEU A 93 1.61 0.63 -5.52
C LEU A 93 1.61 -0.50 -4.48
N PHE A 94 1.02 -1.64 -4.81
CA PHE A 94 0.93 -2.82 -3.94
C PHE A 94 1.96 -3.88 -4.32
N THR A 95 3.24 -3.55 -4.18
CA THR A 95 4.36 -4.50 -4.38
C THR A 95 4.26 -5.68 -3.41
N PRO A 96 4.94 -6.82 -3.66
CA PRO A 96 4.93 -7.96 -2.73
C PRO A 96 5.34 -7.60 -1.30
N ASP A 97 6.26 -6.65 -1.14
CA ASP A 97 6.71 -6.16 0.16
C ASP A 97 5.68 -5.29 0.86
N GLU A 98 5.03 -4.37 0.13
CA GLU A 98 3.93 -3.57 0.65
C GLU A 98 2.76 -4.47 1.09
N VAL A 99 2.39 -5.45 0.27
CA VAL A 99 1.32 -6.40 0.61
C VAL A 99 1.69 -7.23 1.83
N GLY A 100 2.95 -7.66 1.96
CA GLY A 100 3.43 -8.39 3.14
C GLY A 100 3.34 -7.55 4.41
N ALA A 101 3.83 -6.30 4.36
CA ALA A 101 3.76 -5.37 5.49
C ALA A 101 2.31 -5.09 5.91
N LEU A 102 1.44 -4.79 4.93
CA LEU A 102 0.02 -4.55 5.17
C LEU A 102 -0.65 -5.77 5.83
N LYS A 103 -0.48 -6.96 5.26
CA LYS A 103 -1.06 -8.20 5.79
C LYS A 103 -0.61 -8.49 7.21
N LEU A 104 0.69 -8.38 7.49
CA LEU A 104 1.23 -8.66 8.83
C LEU A 104 0.79 -7.61 9.86
N SER A 105 0.51 -6.38 9.41
CA SER A 105 -0.04 -5.31 10.24
C SER A 105 -1.55 -5.38 10.46
N GLY A 106 -2.25 -6.35 9.85
CA GLY A 106 -3.68 -6.61 10.06
C GLY A 106 -4.60 -6.22 8.90
N THR A 107 -4.08 -5.66 7.82
CA THR A 107 -4.88 -5.40 6.60
C THR A 107 -5.24 -6.73 5.93
N SER A 108 -6.45 -6.85 5.40
CA SER A 108 -6.89 -8.06 4.72
C SER A 108 -7.46 -7.74 3.35
N ALA A 109 -7.50 -8.75 2.48
CA ALA A 109 -8.18 -8.65 1.18
C ALA A 109 -9.66 -8.23 1.30
N THR A 110 -10.29 -8.42 2.45
CA THR A 110 -11.70 -8.06 2.68
C THR A 110 -11.88 -6.61 3.13
N THR A 111 -10.86 -5.99 3.75
CA THR A 111 -10.86 -4.58 4.15
C THR A 111 -10.55 -3.64 2.97
N LEU A 112 -9.93 -4.16 1.91
CA LEU A 112 -9.65 -3.42 0.68
C LEU A 112 -10.92 -3.25 -0.18
N CYS A 113 -11.67 -2.21 0.15
CA CYS A 113 -12.93 -1.87 -0.50
C CYS A 113 -12.75 -0.73 -1.52
N PRO A 114 -12.93 -0.99 -2.82
CA PRO A 114 -12.96 0.07 -3.84
C PRO A 114 -14.19 0.99 -3.68
N PRO A 115 -14.16 2.26 -4.14
CA PRO A 115 -15.38 3.06 -4.22
C PRO A 115 -16.38 2.44 -5.20
N LYS A 116 -17.69 2.60 -4.91
CA LYS A 116 -18.80 2.09 -5.74
C LYS A 116 -18.98 2.81 -7.08
N SER A 117 -18.28 3.92 -7.30
CA SER A 117 -18.26 4.69 -8.53
C SER A 117 -17.06 4.34 -9.41
N ASP A 118 -16.90 5.04 -10.55
CA ASP A 118 -15.68 5.01 -11.37
C ASP A 118 -14.42 5.28 -10.52
N HIS A 119 -13.24 4.92 -11.04
CA HIS A 119 -11.95 5.27 -10.42
C HIS A 119 -11.01 6.10 -11.33
N ALA A 120 -9.96 6.68 -10.76
CA ALA A 120 -9.03 7.62 -11.40
C ALA A 120 -7.60 7.10 -11.29
N GLY A 121 -7.24 6.15 -12.16
CA GLY A 121 -5.99 5.40 -12.05
C GLY A 121 -6.14 4.28 -11.04
N CYS A 122 -5.59 4.44 -9.83
CA CYS A 122 -5.66 3.46 -8.75
C CYS A 122 -7.12 3.03 -8.47
N SER A 123 -7.33 1.73 -8.30
CA SER A 123 -8.64 1.10 -8.07
C SER A 123 -9.36 1.59 -6.82
N PHE A 124 -8.66 2.26 -5.90
CA PHE A 124 -9.20 2.81 -4.65
C PHE A 124 -9.46 4.32 -4.69
N ARG A 125 -9.05 5.01 -5.76
CA ARG A 125 -9.27 6.46 -5.89
C ARG A 125 -10.59 6.73 -6.60
N GLY A 126 -11.52 7.38 -5.91
CA GLY A 126 -12.83 7.78 -6.40
C GLY A 126 -13.08 9.30 -6.28
N PRO A 127 -14.34 9.74 -6.47
CA PRO A 127 -14.72 11.16 -6.43
C PRO A 127 -14.42 11.86 -5.10
N THR A 128 -14.48 11.12 -3.99
CA THR A 128 -14.25 11.63 -2.63
C THR A 128 -12.82 11.38 -2.12
N GLY A 129 -11.91 10.95 -2.99
CA GLY A 129 -10.53 10.63 -2.62
C GLY A 129 -10.25 9.12 -2.56
N CYS A 130 -9.30 8.71 -1.73
CA CYS A 130 -8.93 7.30 -1.55
C CYS A 130 -9.92 6.61 -0.61
N SER A 131 -10.50 5.49 -1.03
CA SER A 131 -11.44 4.70 -0.22
C SER A 131 -10.80 3.86 0.87
N LEU A 132 -9.47 3.78 0.91
CA LEU A 132 -8.74 3.03 1.93
C LEU A 132 -8.48 3.89 3.15
N GLU A 133 -8.59 3.28 4.33
CA GLU A 133 -8.10 3.86 5.58
C GLU A 133 -6.58 4.08 5.51
N PRO A 134 -6.04 5.12 6.15
CA PRO A 134 -4.60 5.39 6.15
C PRO A 134 -3.73 4.19 6.52
N ALA A 135 -4.21 3.38 7.48
CA ALA A 135 -3.54 2.18 7.95
C ALA A 135 -3.37 1.08 6.88
N ASP A 136 -4.30 1.04 5.91
CA ASP A 136 -4.40 0.02 4.86
C ASP A 136 -3.83 0.48 3.51
N ARG A 137 -3.28 1.70 3.46
CA ARG A 137 -2.60 2.24 2.27
C ARG A 137 -1.14 1.77 2.21
N PRO A 138 -0.57 1.51 1.02
CA PRO A 138 0.87 1.32 0.86
C PRO A 138 1.68 2.49 1.41
N ASN A 139 2.92 2.26 1.86
CA ASN A 139 3.76 3.30 2.45
C ASN A 139 4.02 4.46 1.46
N ILE A 140 4.18 4.16 0.17
CA ILE A 140 4.36 5.20 -0.86
C ILE A 140 3.19 6.19 -0.92
N CYS A 141 1.97 5.74 -0.64
CA CYS A 141 0.76 6.56 -0.71
C CYS A 141 0.69 7.63 0.40
N VAL A 142 1.42 7.44 1.51
CA VAL A 142 1.50 8.42 2.61
C VAL A 142 2.83 9.16 2.64
N ARG A 143 3.91 8.55 2.12
CA ARG A 143 5.26 9.13 2.14
C ARG A 143 5.52 10.09 0.99
N TYR A 144 4.79 9.96 -0.12
CA TYR A 144 5.10 10.75 -1.31
C TYR A 144 4.82 12.24 -1.07
N ILE A 145 5.87 13.06 -1.19
CA ILE A 145 5.81 14.51 -1.09
C ILE A 145 6.14 15.11 -2.46
N CYS A 146 5.12 15.64 -3.15
CA CYS A 146 5.29 16.33 -4.43
C CYS A 146 5.99 17.69 -4.27
N GLY A 147 6.37 18.32 -5.38
CA GLY A 147 7.04 19.63 -5.37
C GLY A 147 6.24 20.73 -4.67
N GLU A 148 4.94 20.82 -4.97
CA GLU A 148 4.02 21.80 -4.35
C GLU A 148 3.91 21.57 -2.83
N LEU A 149 3.70 20.32 -2.42
CA LEU A 149 3.63 19.97 -1.00
C LEU A 149 4.96 20.26 -0.28
N ARG A 150 6.09 20.03 -0.94
CA ARG A 150 7.41 20.37 -0.39
C ARG A 150 7.58 21.88 -0.19
N GLN A 151 7.08 22.70 -1.12
CA GLN A 151 7.13 24.15 -1.01
C GLN A 151 6.27 24.65 0.16
N GLU A 152 5.03 24.15 0.29
CA GLU A 152 4.15 24.48 1.41
C GLU A 152 4.79 24.08 2.75
N LEU A 153 5.31 22.85 2.83
CA LEU A 153 5.90 22.35 4.06
C LEU A 153 7.12 23.16 4.50
N ARG A 154 7.97 23.65 3.60
CA ARG A 154 9.15 24.45 3.97
C ARG A 154 8.81 25.72 4.76
N GLY A 155 7.61 26.26 4.60
CA GLY A 155 7.15 27.45 5.31
C GLY A 155 6.40 27.17 6.62
N GLY A 156 6.12 25.91 6.95
CA GLY A 156 5.26 25.52 8.07
C GLY A 156 5.99 24.82 9.23
N PRO A 157 5.47 24.93 10.47
CA PRO A 157 6.04 24.24 11.64
C PRO A 157 5.98 22.71 11.52
N GLU A 158 5.09 22.16 10.67
CA GLU A 158 4.91 20.72 10.47
C GLU A 158 6.06 20.07 9.69
N HIS A 159 6.94 20.86 9.04
CA HIS A 159 7.99 20.35 8.16
C HIS A 159 8.86 19.28 8.83
N GLN A 160 9.37 19.60 10.02
CA GLN A 160 10.31 18.72 10.73
C GLN A 160 9.64 17.43 11.17
N GLN A 161 8.38 17.51 11.65
CA GLN A 161 7.61 16.35 12.04
C GLN A 161 7.36 15.42 10.85
N ILE A 162 6.89 15.97 9.72
CA ILE A 162 6.60 15.19 8.50
C ILE A 162 7.89 14.60 7.91
N ALA A 163 8.99 15.35 7.89
CA ALA A 163 10.28 14.85 7.43
C ALA A 163 10.78 13.69 8.30
N SER A 164 10.68 13.82 9.62
CA SER A 164 11.06 12.78 10.58
C SER A 164 10.21 11.51 10.43
N LEU A 165 8.89 11.65 10.36
CA LEU A 165 7.97 10.53 10.17
C LEU A 165 8.18 9.85 8.81
N SER A 166 8.39 10.63 7.74
CA SER A 166 8.69 10.09 6.40
C SER A 166 10.00 9.31 6.38
N LYS A 167 11.03 9.79 7.09
CA LYS A 167 12.32 9.10 7.22
C LYS A 167 12.16 7.80 8.02
N ALA A 168 11.52 7.86 9.19
CA ALA A 168 11.24 6.68 10.01
C ALA A 168 10.46 5.61 9.21
N LEU A 169 9.41 6.00 8.49
CA LEU A 169 8.64 5.08 7.65
C LEU A 169 9.50 4.42 6.56
N ALA A 170 10.41 5.19 5.94
CA ALA A 170 11.34 4.68 4.94
C ALA A 170 12.30 3.62 5.50
N GLU A 171 12.95 3.95 6.62
CA GLU A 171 13.96 3.12 7.26
C GLU A 171 13.34 1.84 7.85
N THR A 172 12.18 1.96 8.51
CA THR A 172 11.44 0.81 9.03
C THR A 172 10.97 -0.11 7.89
N PHE A 173 10.58 0.44 6.73
CA PHE A 173 10.21 -0.39 5.58
C PHE A 173 11.41 -1.11 4.97
N GLN A 174 12.57 -0.45 4.86
CA GLN A 174 13.80 -1.10 4.41
C GLN A 174 14.21 -2.25 5.33
N ARG A 175 14.15 -2.04 6.66
CA ARG A 175 14.39 -3.10 7.65
C ARG A 175 13.40 -4.26 7.49
N PHE A 176 12.12 -3.95 7.24
CA PHE A 176 11.11 -4.98 6.99
C PHE A 176 11.46 -5.81 5.75
N VAL A 177 11.81 -5.19 4.63
CA VAL A 177 12.22 -5.88 3.40
C VAL A 177 13.46 -6.76 3.65
N ALA A 178 14.49 -6.23 4.29
CA ALA A 178 15.69 -6.98 4.63
C ALA A 178 15.38 -8.19 5.52
N SER A 179 14.52 -8.04 6.52
CA SER A 179 14.10 -9.13 7.41
C SER A 179 13.33 -10.24 6.67
N ARG A 180 12.63 -9.92 5.58
CA ARG A 180 11.95 -10.90 4.74
C ARG A 180 12.92 -11.67 3.86
N GLN A 181 13.82 -10.96 3.20
CA GLN A 181 14.86 -11.56 2.35
C GLN A 181 15.74 -12.51 3.16
N ALA A 182 16.13 -12.12 4.38
CA ALA A 182 16.90 -12.98 5.28
C ALA A 182 16.15 -14.27 5.66
N ALA A 183 14.82 -14.19 5.87
CA ALA A 183 14.00 -15.36 6.18
C ALA A 183 13.85 -16.30 4.97
N GLU A 184 13.71 -15.74 3.77
CA GLU A 184 13.62 -16.49 2.51
C GLU A 184 14.93 -17.26 2.23
N VAL A 185 16.08 -16.60 2.36
CA VAL A 185 17.40 -17.24 2.23
C VAL A 185 17.56 -18.38 3.23
N ARG A 186 17.17 -18.18 4.49
CA ARG A 186 17.23 -19.23 5.51
C ARG A 186 16.34 -20.42 5.19
N SER A 187 15.14 -20.17 4.66
CA SER A 187 14.22 -21.24 4.24
C SER A 187 14.82 -22.07 3.11
N LEU A 188 15.46 -21.43 2.12
CA LEU A 188 16.09 -22.12 1.00
C LEU A 188 17.29 -22.96 1.44
N MET A 189 18.13 -22.44 2.34
CA MET A 189 19.28 -23.19 2.86
C MET A 189 18.86 -24.40 3.71
N GLY A 190 17.80 -24.28 4.51
CA GLY A 190 17.27 -25.39 5.30
C GLY A 190 16.80 -26.56 4.42
N SER A 191 16.12 -26.26 3.31
CA SER A 191 15.62 -27.29 2.39
C SER A 191 16.73 -28.03 1.62
N VAL A 192 17.91 -27.42 1.44
CA VAL A 192 19.06 -28.07 0.78
C VAL A 192 19.78 -29.04 1.74
N MET A 193 19.85 -28.72 3.03
CA MET A 193 20.51 -29.60 4.01
C MET A 193 19.68 -30.84 4.37
N GLU A 194 18.34 -30.78 4.25
CA GLU A 194 17.47 -31.93 4.50
C GLU A 194 17.47 -32.95 3.35
N SER A 195 17.87 -32.57 2.13
CA SER A 195 17.91 -33.49 0.97
C SER A 195 19.17 -34.34 0.85
N ASP A 196 20.23 -34.03 1.61
CA ASP A 196 21.53 -34.71 1.53
C ASP A 196 21.72 -35.80 2.62
N GLY A 197 20.70 -36.05 3.45
CA GLY A 197 20.77 -36.96 4.61
C GLY A 197 20.26 -38.39 4.40
N ASP A 198 19.76 -38.74 3.20
CA ASP A 198 19.19 -40.06 2.87
C ASP A 198 20.09 -40.87 1.91
N GLN A 199 21.37 -41.07 2.29
CA GLN A 199 22.27 -42.05 1.65
C GLN A 199 23.02 -42.91 2.67
#